data_AF-A0A4U9U7R0-F1
#
_entry.id   AF-A0A4U9U7R0-F1
#
_cell.length_a   1.000
_cell.length_b   1.000
_cell.length_c   1.000
_cell.angle_alpha   90.00
_cell.angle_beta   90.00
_cell.angle_gamma   90.00
#
_symmetry.space_group_name_H-M   'P 1'
#
loop_
_entity.id
_entity.type
_entity.pdbx_description
1 polymer ?
#
loop_
_entity_poly.entity_id
_entity_poly.type
_entity_poly.pdbx_seq_one_letter_code
_entity_poly.pdbx_strand_id
1 'polypeptide(L)'
;MPGQAGPLGWTLPSALGVCAADPQRKVIALSGDYDFQFMIEELAVGAQFKLPYIHVVVNNAYLGLIRQSQRGFDMDYCVQLSYENINNPEGGEYGVDHVQGGRRAGM
;
A
#
# COMPACT_ATOMS: atom_id res chain seq x y z
N MET A 1 -11.67 9.22 -10.37
CA MET A 1 -12.71 9.67 -9.42
C MET A 1 -12.67 8.83 -8.12
N PRO A 2 -11.58 8.85 -7.33
CA PRO A 2 -11.60 8.24 -5.98
C PRO A 2 -12.18 9.18 -4.91
N GLY A 3 -12.23 10.50 -5.15
CA GLY A 3 -12.61 11.48 -4.13
C GLY A 3 -14.05 11.41 -3.61
N GLN A 4 -14.97 10.72 -4.29
CA GLN A 4 -16.35 10.55 -3.84
C GLN A 4 -16.56 9.27 -3.04
N ALA A 5 -16.01 8.14 -3.51
CA ALA A 5 -16.23 6.82 -2.88
C ALA A 5 -15.09 6.40 -1.94
N GLY A 6 -13.87 6.90 -2.16
CA GLY A 6 -12.68 6.57 -1.36
C GLY A 6 -12.40 5.08 -1.18
N PRO A 7 -12.50 4.21 -2.20
CA PRO A 7 -12.27 2.78 -2.00
C PRO A 7 -10.80 2.49 -1.72
N LEU A 8 -10.53 1.75 -0.64
CA LEU A 8 -9.20 1.23 -0.31
C LEU A 8 -8.72 0.28 -1.41
N GLY A 9 -7.41 0.30 -1.68
CA GLY A 9 -6.75 -0.48 -2.73
C GLY A 9 -6.68 0.23 -4.07
N TRP A 10 -7.47 1.28 -4.31
CA TRP A 10 -7.63 1.90 -5.63
C TRP A 10 -6.30 2.41 -6.23
N THR A 11 -5.38 2.83 -5.38
CA THR A 11 -4.12 3.49 -5.77
C THR A 11 -3.28 2.64 -6.72
N LEU A 12 -3.12 1.34 -6.42
CA LEU A 12 -2.21 0.47 -7.15
C LEU A 12 -2.68 0.14 -8.58
N PRO A 13 -3.88 -0.42 -8.82
CA PRO A 13 -4.35 -0.69 -10.18
C PRO A 13 -4.57 0.60 -10.98
N SER A 14 -4.84 1.73 -10.31
CA SER A 14 -4.97 3.02 -11.00
C SER A 14 -3.63 3.52 -11.54
N ALA A 15 -2.54 3.34 -10.77
CA ALA A 15 -1.20 3.65 -11.26
C ALA A 15 -0.85 2.78 -12.49
N LEU A 16 -1.13 1.48 -12.43
CA LEU A 16 -0.94 0.56 -13.55
C LEU A 16 -1.76 0.98 -14.78
N GLY A 17 -3.03 1.34 -14.58
CA GLY A 17 -3.90 1.82 -15.65
C GLY A 17 -3.37 3.08 -16.33
N VAL A 18 -2.80 4.02 -15.58
CA VAL A 18 -2.16 5.21 -16.14
C VAL A 18 -0.91 4.85 -16.94
N CYS A 19 -0.05 3.97 -16.42
CA CYS A 19 1.14 3.50 -17.14
C CYS A 19 0.78 2.77 -18.44
N ALA A 20 -0.29 1.99 -18.43
CA ALA A 20 -0.79 1.30 -19.62
C ALA A 20 -1.38 2.28 -20.65
N ALA A 21 -2.03 3.35 -20.21
CA ALA A 21 -2.64 4.36 -21.08
C ALA A 21 -1.62 5.32 -21.70
N ASP A 22 -0.58 5.70 -20.95
CA ASP A 22 0.50 6.60 -21.40
C ASP A 22 1.86 6.10 -20.89
N PRO A 23 2.55 5.21 -21.65
CA PRO A 23 3.82 4.62 -21.23
C PRO A 23 4.97 5.62 -21.05
N GLN A 24 4.84 6.85 -21.56
CA GLN A 24 5.84 7.91 -21.38
C GLN A 24 5.59 8.73 -20.11
N ARG A 25 4.43 8.55 -19.46
CA ARG A 25 4.10 9.26 -18.24
C ARG A 25 4.96 8.79 -17.08
N LYS A 26 5.57 9.74 -16.36
CA LYS A 26 6.12 9.46 -15.04
C LYS A 26 4.97 9.34 -14.05
N VAL A 27 4.77 8.15 -13.50
CA VAL A 27 3.70 7.85 -12.54
C VAL A 27 4.30 7.65 -11.15
N ILE A 28 3.76 8.38 -10.19
CA ILE A 28 4.08 8.24 -8.76
C ILE A 28 2.75 8.02 -8.02
N ALA A 29 2.65 6.90 -7.32
CA ALA A 29 1.56 6.58 -6.42
C ALA A 29 1.95 6.88 -4.97
N LEU A 30 0.99 7.35 -4.18
CA LEU A 30 1.12 7.59 -2.75
C LEU A 30 -0.02 6.90 -2.02
N SER A 31 0.32 6.01 -1.09
CA SER A 31 -0.65 5.25 -0.30
C SER A 31 -0.23 5.17 1.17
N GLY A 32 -1.20 4.85 2.04
CA GLY A 32 -0.91 4.28 3.35
C GLY A 32 -0.69 2.77 3.24
N ASP A 33 -0.09 2.18 4.26
CA ASP A 33 0.12 0.73 4.41
C ASP A 33 -1.16 -0.09 4.19
N TYR A 34 -2.29 0.31 4.78
CA TYR A 34 -3.54 -0.45 4.63
C TYR A 34 -4.19 -0.33 3.25
N ASP A 35 -4.08 0.85 2.62
CA ASP A 35 -4.52 1.04 1.24
C ASP A 35 -3.69 0.17 0.29
N PHE A 36 -2.37 0.13 0.50
CA PHE A 36 -1.46 -0.69 -0.29
C PHE A 36 -1.75 -2.19 -0.15
N GLN A 37 -2.00 -2.66 1.08
CA GLN A 37 -2.28 -4.07 1.36
C GLN A 37 -3.60 -4.57 0.76
N PHE A 38 -4.56 -3.67 0.50
CA PHE A 38 -5.90 -4.03 0.04
C PHE A 38 -5.94 -4.74 -1.31
N MET A 39 -5.02 -4.38 -2.22
CA MET A 39 -4.86 -5.02 -3.55
C MET A 39 -3.37 -5.15 -3.90
N ILE A 40 -2.56 -5.65 -2.97
CA ILE A 40 -1.10 -5.77 -3.13
C ILE A 40 -0.71 -6.78 -4.22
N GLU A 41 -1.55 -7.77 -4.48
CA GLU A 41 -1.38 -8.79 -5.52
C GLU A 41 -1.27 -8.21 -6.92
N GLU A 42 -1.84 -7.02 -7.17
CA GLU A 42 -1.76 -6.33 -8.46
C GLU A 42 -0.32 -5.87 -8.80
N LEU A 43 0.63 -5.92 -7.84
CA LEU A 43 2.06 -5.81 -8.16
C LEU A 43 2.50 -6.88 -9.16
N ALA A 44 1.93 -8.09 -9.10
CA ALA A 44 2.21 -9.16 -10.06
C ALA A 44 1.76 -8.79 -11.48
N VAL A 45 0.64 -8.07 -11.61
CA VAL A 45 0.17 -7.53 -12.90
C VAL A 45 1.16 -6.50 -13.44
N GLY A 46 1.61 -5.58 -12.58
CA GLY A 46 2.64 -4.60 -12.95
C GLY A 46 3.93 -5.25 -13.45
N ALA A 47 4.39 -6.31 -12.78
CA ALA A 47 5.57 -7.08 -13.19
C ALA A 47 5.33 -7.86 -14.51
N GLN A 48 4.20 -8.56 -14.62
CA GLN A 48 3.85 -9.36 -15.80
C GLN A 48 3.80 -8.52 -17.09
N PHE A 49 3.19 -7.34 -17.01
CA PHE A 49 3.02 -6.44 -18.17
C PHE A 49 4.12 -5.38 -18.29
N LYS A 50 5.12 -5.40 -17.40
CA LYS A 50 6.25 -4.46 -17.39
C LYS A 50 5.77 -3.00 -17.39
N LEU A 51 4.93 -2.66 -16.43
CA LEU A 51 4.36 -1.32 -16.26
C LEU A 51 5.10 -0.57 -15.14
N PRO A 52 6.20 0.16 -15.44
CA PRO A 52 7.02 0.78 -14.42
C PRO A 52 6.33 2.00 -13.81
N TYR A 53 6.39 2.13 -12.49
CA TYR A 53 6.00 3.33 -11.74
C TYR A 53 6.70 3.34 -10.38
N ILE A 54 6.63 4.46 -9.65
CA ILE A 54 7.14 4.57 -8.28
C ILE A 54 5.95 4.53 -7.31
N HIS A 55 5.98 3.62 -6.34
CA HIS A 55 5.01 3.57 -5.25
C HIS A 55 5.65 4.04 -3.94
N VAL A 56 5.12 5.13 -3.37
CA VAL A 56 5.50 5.60 -2.04
C VAL A 56 4.46 5.12 -1.04
N VAL A 57 4.87 4.25 -0.12
CA VAL A 57 4.01 3.76 0.98
C VAL A 57 4.42 4.45 2.27
N VAL A 58 3.50 5.20 2.87
CA VAL A 58 3.69 5.78 4.20
C VAL A 58 3.20 4.77 5.22
N ASN A 59 4.11 3.98 5.75
CA ASN A 59 3.80 2.94 6.72
C ASN A 59 3.81 3.51 8.14
N ASN A 60 2.66 3.53 8.79
CA ASN A 60 2.54 3.89 10.21
C ASN A 60 2.01 2.73 11.07
N ALA A 61 1.80 1.53 10.48
CA ALA A 61 1.23 0.35 11.12
C ALA A 61 -0.15 0.57 11.78
N TYR A 62 -0.96 1.49 11.24
CA TYR A 62 -2.29 1.83 11.77
C TYR A 62 -3.29 2.20 10.66
N LEU A 63 -4.57 1.99 10.96
CA LEU A 63 -5.68 2.66 10.28
C LEU A 63 -5.72 4.15 10.68
N GLY A 64 -4.75 4.94 10.21
CA GLY A 64 -4.46 6.28 10.74
C GLY A 64 -5.65 7.25 10.77
N LEU A 65 -6.45 7.29 9.70
CA LEU A 65 -7.65 8.15 9.63
C LEU A 65 -8.73 7.71 10.62
N ILE A 66 -8.94 6.39 10.78
CA ILE A 66 -9.92 5.85 11.73
C ILE A 66 -9.44 6.08 13.17
N ARG A 67 -8.15 5.88 13.44
CA ARG A 67 -7.56 6.18 14.73
C ARG A 67 -7.71 7.67 15.09
N GLN A 68 -7.48 8.56 14.14
CA GLN A 68 -7.65 9.99 14.36
C GLN A 68 -9.10 10.36 14.69
N SER A 69 -10.08 9.77 14.02
CA SER A 69 -11.50 10.03 14.30
C SER A 69 -11.98 9.45 15.63
N GLN A 70 -11.41 8.31 16.06
CA GLN A 70 -11.73 7.66 17.33
C GLN A 70 -11.18 8.38 18.56
N ARG A 71 -10.06 9.11 18.44
CA ARG A 71 -9.43 9.82 19.57
C ARG A 71 -10.33 10.83 20.27
N GLY A 72 -11.26 11.46 19.56
CA GLY A 72 -12.22 12.40 20.16
C GLY A 72 -13.23 11.73 21.11
N PHE A 73 -13.27 10.40 21.14
CA PHE A 73 -14.13 9.59 21.99
C PHE A 73 -13.34 8.75 23.01
N ASP A 74 -12.05 9.05 23.21
CA ASP A 74 -11.14 8.27 24.05
C ASP A 74 -11.05 6.78 23.63
N MET A 75 -11.17 6.51 22.33
CA MET A 75 -11.08 5.16 21.75
C MET A 75 -9.76 4.97 20.96
N ASP A 76 -9.12 3.80 21.11
CA ASP A 76 -7.97 3.35 20.32
C ASP A 76 -7.97 1.80 20.20
N TYR A 77 -9.07 1.22 19.70
CA TYR A 77 -9.26 -0.23 19.60
C TYR A 77 -9.43 -0.65 18.13
N CYS A 78 -8.89 -1.81 17.76
CA CYS A 78 -9.03 -2.42 16.42
C CYS A 78 -8.48 -1.58 15.25
N VAL A 79 -7.55 -0.67 15.51
CA VAL A 79 -6.93 0.20 14.49
C VAL A 79 -5.44 -0.06 14.26
N GLN A 80 -4.82 -0.90 15.09
CA GLN A 80 -3.40 -1.26 14.99
C GLN A 80 -3.22 -2.41 13.99
N LEU A 81 -2.28 -2.24 13.06
CA LEU A 81 -1.98 -3.20 11.99
C LEU A 81 -0.66 -3.95 12.23
N SER A 82 0.08 -3.58 13.26
CA SER A 82 1.33 -4.25 13.62
C SER A 82 1.08 -5.72 14.01
N TYR A 83 1.91 -6.61 13.48
CA TYR A 83 2.01 -8.01 13.93
C TYR A 83 3.48 -8.44 13.89
N GLU A 84 3.83 -9.47 14.66
CA GLU A 84 5.17 -10.05 14.67
C GLU A 84 5.44 -10.78 13.36
N ASN A 85 6.32 -10.21 12.54
CA ASN A 85 6.67 -10.83 11.27
C ASN A 85 7.63 -12.01 11.47
N ILE A 86 7.07 -13.22 11.58
CA ILE A 86 7.84 -14.47 11.70
C ILE A 86 8.75 -14.75 10.49
N ASN A 87 8.50 -14.10 9.34
CA ASN A 87 9.26 -14.30 8.12
C ASN A 87 10.45 -13.32 7.97
N ASN A 88 10.56 -12.31 8.83
CA ASN A 88 11.69 -11.38 8.86
C ASN A 88 12.19 -11.11 10.30
N PRO A 89 12.86 -12.09 10.93
CA PRO A 89 13.34 -11.99 12.31
C PRO A 89 14.48 -10.96 12.50
N GLU A 90 15.19 -10.59 11.43
CA GLU A 90 16.31 -9.62 11.48
C GLU A 90 15.86 -8.16 11.27
N GLY A 91 14.68 -7.95 10.68
CA GLY A 91 14.21 -6.63 10.25
C GLY A 91 13.75 -5.70 11.37
N GLY A 92 13.52 -6.19 12.59
CA GLY A 92 13.14 -5.39 13.76
C GLY A 92 11.81 -4.62 13.65
N GLU A 93 11.14 -4.65 12.49
CA GLU A 93 9.95 -3.85 12.20
C GLU A 93 8.68 -4.70 12.11
N TYR A 94 7.66 -4.17 12.77
CA TYR A 94 6.32 -4.73 12.86
C TYR A 94 5.60 -4.66 11.49
N GLY A 95 4.93 -5.74 11.08
CA GLY A 95 4.09 -5.78 9.87
C GLY A 95 4.72 -6.46 8.64
N VAL A 96 4.06 -6.31 7.48
CA VAL A 96 4.47 -6.97 6.22
C VAL A 96 5.70 -6.29 5.63
N ASP A 97 6.72 -7.08 5.28
CA ASP A 97 7.89 -6.59 4.55
C ASP A 97 7.54 -6.38 3.06
N HIS A 98 7.11 -5.15 2.75
CA HIS A 98 6.72 -4.76 1.40
C HIS A 98 7.91 -4.66 0.43
N VAL A 99 9.14 -4.45 0.94
CA VAL A 99 10.37 -4.36 0.12
C VAL A 99 10.78 -5.74 -0.36
N GLN A 100 10.76 -6.74 0.52
CA GLN A 100 11.08 -8.11 0.15
C GLN A 100 10.02 -8.69 -0.79
N GLY A 101 8.74 -8.35 -0.59
CA GLY A 101 7.66 -8.66 -1.54
C GLY A 101 7.93 -8.11 -2.94
N GLY A 102 8.27 -6.81 -3.04
CA GLY A 102 8.60 -6.16 -4.33
C GLY A 102 9.81 -6.78 -5.03
N ARG A 103 10.90 -7.04 -4.29
CA ARG A 103 12.13 -7.64 -4.86
C ARG A 103 11.89 -9.04 -5.45
N ARG A 104 11.06 -9.86 -4.80
CA ARG A 104 10.73 -11.20 -5.32
C ARG A 104 9.82 -11.14 -6.55
N ALA A 105 9.02 -10.08 -6.68
CA ALA A 105 8.19 -9.84 -7.85
C ALA A 105 8.96 -9.27 -9.06
N GLY A 106 10.27 -8.99 -8.93
CA GLY A 106 11.10 -8.49 -10.02
C GLY A 106 10.89 -7.00 -10.32
N MET A 107 10.37 -6.22 -9.36
CA MET A 107 10.31 -4.76 -9.40
C MET A 107 11.56 -4.12 -8.79
#